data_AF-A0A350QXG5-F1
#
_entry.id   AF-A0A350QXG5-F1
#
_cell.length_a   1.000
_cell.length_b   1.000
_cell.length_c   1.000
_cell.angle_alpha   90.00
_cell.angle_beta   90.00
_cell.angle_gamma   90.00
#
_symmetry.space_group_name_H-M   'P 1'
#
loop_
_entity.id
_entity.type
_entity.pdbx_description
1 polymer ?
#
loop_
_entity_poly.entity_id
_entity_poly.type
_entity_poly.pdbx_seq_one_letter_code
_entity_poly.pdbx_strand_id
1 'polypeptide(L)'
;AMDNRRTIAATDKIYLNFTCNGEPLGSFVKTEKAPKLWFKVDGTGPFKRITIVRNEKDWKHFNEFEGKTFEKTISDEEMLEGENRYYVRVIQRDGNMAWSSPVWVTKK
;
A
#
# COMPACT_ATOMS: atom_id res chain seq x y z
N ALA A 1 3.36 26.52 4.81
CA ALA A 1 4.34 25.45 5.04
C ALA A 1 3.62 24.24 5.61
N MET A 2 4.15 23.03 5.34
CA MET A 2 3.69 21.68 5.72
C MET A 2 3.21 20.84 4.54
N ASP A 3 4.21 20.54 3.72
CA ASP A 3 4.39 19.32 2.95
C ASP A 3 4.01 18.10 3.81
N ASN A 4 2.95 17.42 3.39
CA ASN A 4 2.69 16.04 3.75
C ASN A 4 1.90 15.49 2.58
N ARG A 5 2.60 15.13 1.50
CA ARG A 5 2.01 14.60 0.25
C ARG A 5 1.42 13.21 0.48
N ARG A 6 0.39 13.12 1.32
CA ARG A 6 -0.44 11.93 1.55
C ARG A 6 -1.55 11.95 0.51
N THR A 7 -1.18 11.92 -0.75
CA THR A 7 -2.14 11.91 -1.85
C THR A 7 -2.58 10.48 -2.07
N ILE A 8 -3.68 10.09 -1.43
CA ILE A 8 -4.48 8.96 -1.90
C ILE A 8 -5.32 9.46 -3.07
N ALA A 9 -5.28 8.73 -4.18
CA ALA A 9 -6.21 8.97 -5.26
C ALA A 9 -7.25 7.85 -5.21
N ALA A 10 -8.46 8.24 -4.83
CA ALA A 10 -9.63 7.39 -4.77
C ALA A 10 -10.77 8.08 -5.51
N THR A 11 -11.50 7.32 -6.31
CA THR A 11 -12.70 7.83 -7.00
C THR A 11 -13.88 8.01 -6.03
N ASP A 12 -13.81 7.39 -4.84
CA ASP A 12 -14.85 7.41 -3.81
C ASP A 12 -14.24 7.63 -2.40
N LYS A 13 -15.03 7.59 -1.31
CA LYS A 13 -14.57 7.77 0.08
C LYS A 13 -13.82 6.54 0.60
N ILE A 14 -12.75 6.16 -0.08
CA ILE A 14 -11.89 5.03 0.29
C ILE A 14 -10.71 5.57 1.07
N TYR A 15 -10.58 5.16 2.33
CA TYR A 15 -9.41 5.47 3.14
C TYR A 15 -8.37 4.37 2.97
N LEU A 16 -7.17 4.75 2.58
CA LEU A 16 -6.05 3.84 2.50
C LEU A 16 -4.94 4.36 3.40
N ASN A 17 -4.69 3.63 4.48
CA ASN A 17 -3.56 3.86 5.36
C ASN A 17 -2.48 2.83 5.07
N PHE A 18 -1.24 3.27 4.96
CA PHE A 18 -0.11 2.38 4.76
C PHE A 18 1.05 2.90 5.61
N THR A 19 1.80 1.99 6.18
CA THR A 19 2.91 2.32 7.07
C THR A 19 4.00 1.28 6.86
N CYS A 20 5.24 1.72 6.76
CA CYS A 20 6.40 0.86 6.63
C CYS A 20 7.24 0.98 7.90
N ASN A 21 7.39 -0.12 8.64
CA ASN A 21 8.20 -0.19 9.86
C ASN A 21 7.82 0.85 10.95
N GLY A 22 6.53 1.22 11.02
CA GLY A 22 6.02 2.26 11.92
C GLY A 22 6.11 3.68 11.36
N GLU A 23 6.77 3.88 10.22
CA GLU A 23 6.81 5.16 9.53
C GLU A 23 5.66 5.27 8.50
N PRO A 24 4.97 6.42 8.42
CA PRO A 24 3.87 6.62 7.49
C PRO A 24 4.34 6.77 6.03
N LEU A 25 3.39 6.57 5.09
CA LEU A 25 3.53 6.84 3.65
C LEU A 25 4.23 8.16 3.32
N GLY A 26 5.03 8.15 2.24
CA GLY A 26 5.64 9.35 1.66
C GLY A 26 7.06 9.65 2.14
N SER A 27 7.64 8.79 2.99
CA SER A 27 9.03 8.87 3.42
C SER A 27 9.90 7.82 2.73
N PHE A 28 11.18 8.15 2.53
CA PHE A 28 12.19 7.21 2.05
C PHE A 28 12.65 6.35 3.23
N VAL A 29 12.24 5.08 3.24
CA VAL A 29 12.61 4.16 4.32
C VAL A 29 13.94 3.50 3.98
N LYS A 30 14.96 3.70 4.80
CA LYS A 30 16.25 3.02 4.67
C LYS A 30 16.32 1.90 5.69
N THR A 31 16.36 0.65 5.23
CA THR A 31 16.44 -0.52 6.11
C THR A 31 17.39 -1.55 5.54
N GLU A 32 18.23 -2.13 6.39
CA GLU A 32 19.04 -3.30 6.05
C GLU A 32 18.24 -4.60 6.20
N LYS A 33 17.17 -4.58 6.99
CA LYS A 33 16.27 -5.72 7.24
C LYS A 33 14.99 -5.61 6.42
N ALA A 34 14.29 -6.74 6.28
CA ALA A 34 13.01 -6.84 5.60
C ALA A 34 12.01 -5.75 6.05
N PRO A 35 11.58 -4.81 5.18
CA PRO A 35 10.61 -3.79 5.55
C PRO A 35 9.26 -4.44 5.87
N LYS A 36 8.69 -4.06 7.03
CA LYS A 36 7.35 -4.48 7.42
C LYS A 36 6.34 -3.46 6.89
N LEU A 37 5.66 -3.82 5.82
CA LEU A 37 4.63 -3.04 5.16
C LEU A 37 3.27 -3.42 5.77
N TRP A 38 2.68 -2.51 6.53
CA TRP A 38 1.31 -2.63 7.00
C TRP A 38 0.41 -1.73 6.17
N PHE A 39 -0.77 -2.23 5.81
CA PHE A 39 -1.75 -1.44 5.10
C PHE A 39 -3.16 -1.78 5.55
N LYS A 40 -3.99 -0.75 5.52
CA LYS A 40 -5.39 -0.80 5.88
C LYS A 40 -6.19 -0.03 4.86
N VAL A 41 -7.19 -0.68 4.32
CA VAL A 41 -8.11 -0.12 3.35
C VAL A 41 -9.50 -0.14 3.98
N ASP A 42 -10.11 1.02 4.07
CA ASP A 42 -11.49 1.18 4.48
C ASP A 42 -12.28 1.72 3.29
N GLY A 43 -13.14 0.88 2.73
CA GLY A 43 -13.95 1.17 1.57
C GLY A 43 -15.38 1.43 1.99
N THR A 44 -16.11 2.12 1.13
CA THR A 44 -17.56 2.33 1.32
C THR A 44 -18.39 1.07 1.05
N GLY A 45 -17.81 0.11 0.31
CA GLY A 45 -18.47 -1.11 -0.17
C GLY A 45 -17.48 -2.27 -0.40
N PRO A 46 -17.99 -3.44 -0.84
CA PRO A 46 -17.21 -4.67 -0.95
C PRO A 46 -16.07 -4.54 -1.95
N PHE A 47 -14.87 -4.94 -1.53
CA PHE A 47 -13.70 -4.96 -2.38
C PHE A 47 -13.78 -6.10 -3.40
N LYS A 48 -13.29 -5.82 -4.60
CA LYS A 48 -13.16 -6.79 -5.70
C LYS A 48 -11.76 -7.38 -5.73
N ARG A 49 -10.73 -6.54 -5.61
CA ARG A 49 -9.33 -6.95 -5.62
C ARG A 49 -8.44 -5.90 -4.97
N ILE A 50 -7.48 -6.33 -4.17
CA ILE A 50 -6.44 -5.47 -3.60
C ILE A 50 -5.11 -6.07 -4.03
N THR A 51 -4.30 -5.30 -4.74
CA THR A 51 -3.03 -5.74 -5.28
C THR A 51 -1.92 -4.83 -4.79
N ILE A 52 -0.85 -5.42 -4.29
CA ILE A 52 0.36 -4.76 -3.87
C ILE A 52 1.34 -4.88 -5.03
N VAL A 53 1.78 -3.73 -5.51
CA VAL A 53 2.71 -3.63 -6.62
C VAL A 53 4.08 -3.25 -6.05
N ARG A 54 5.10 -4.01 -6.42
CA ARG A 54 6.51 -3.78 -6.09
C ARG A 54 7.27 -3.53 -7.38
N ASN A 55 7.90 -2.37 -7.54
CA ASN A 55 8.64 -1.97 -8.75
C ASN A 55 7.83 -2.21 -10.03
N GLU A 56 6.59 -1.71 -10.05
CA GLU A 56 5.66 -1.84 -11.20
C GLU A 56 5.23 -3.28 -11.52
N LYS A 57 5.60 -4.26 -10.67
CA LYS A 57 5.21 -5.66 -10.78
C LYS A 57 4.22 -6.05 -9.69
N ASP A 58 3.12 -6.69 -10.06
CA ASP A 58 2.15 -7.19 -9.08
C ASP A 58 2.82 -8.26 -8.19
N TRP A 59 3.08 -7.92 -6.93
CA TRP A 59 3.78 -8.78 -5.99
C TRP A 59 2.82 -9.69 -5.21
N LYS A 60 1.76 -9.10 -4.66
CA LYS A 60 0.70 -9.85 -3.97
C LYS A 60 -0.65 -9.32 -4.35
N HIS A 61 -1.64 -10.19 -4.47
CA HIS A 61 -3.02 -9.76 -4.62
C HIS A 61 -3.95 -10.57 -3.73
N PHE A 62 -5.00 -9.91 -3.29
CA PHE A 62 -6.07 -10.43 -2.48
C PHE A 62 -7.36 -10.25 -3.27
N ASN A 63 -8.21 -11.27 -3.21
CA ASN A 63 -9.51 -11.34 -3.85
C ASN A 63 -10.60 -11.74 -2.84
N GLU A 64 -10.21 -12.10 -1.63
CA GLU A 64 -11.09 -12.45 -0.53
C GLU A 64 -11.05 -11.35 0.53
N PHE A 65 -12.20 -10.73 0.77
CA PHE A 65 -12.36 -9.60 1.68
C PHE A 65 -13.62 -9.82 2.50
N GLU A 66 -13.48 -9.81 3.81
CA GLU A 66 -14.62 -9.88 4.72
C GLU A 66 -15.02 -8.45 5.11
N GLY A 67 -16.15 -8.00 4.57
CA GLY A 67 -16.71 -6.68 4.87
C GLY A 67 -16.12 -5.53 4.05
N LYS A 68 -16.04 -4.36 4.70
CA LYS A 68 -15.69 -3.07 4.09
C LYS A 68 -14.31 -2.57 4.50
N THR A 69 -13.68 -3.22 5.46
CA THR A 69 -12.36 -2.87 5.97
C THR A 69 -11.45 -4.05 5.77
N PHE A 70 -10.27 -3.82 5.20
CA PHE A 70 -9.25 -4.83 5.00
C PHE A 70 -7.94 -4.36 5.60
N GLU A 71 -7.35 -5.17 6.48
CA GLU A 71 -6.08 -4.87 7.11
C GLU A 71 -5.12 -6.02 6.88
N LYS A 72 -3.89 -5.71 6.47
CA LYS A 72 -2.87 -6.72 6.26
C LYS A 72 -1.49 -6.18 6.56
N THR A 73 -0.66 -7.07 7.08
CA THR A 73 0.76 -6.82 7.30
C THR A 73 1.56 -7.83 6.49
N ILE A 74 2.57 -7.34 5.77
CA ILE A 74 3.51 -8.15 5.02
C ILE A 74 4.92 -7.67 5.31
N SER A 75 5.86 -8.60 5.31
CA SER A 75 7.29 -8.32 5.38
C SER A 75 7.91 -8.71 4.04
N ASP A 76 8.68 -7.81 3.45
CA ASP A 76 9.39 -8.08 2.20
C ASP A 76 10.82 -8.55 2.53
N GLU A 77 10.98 -9.84 2.81
CA GLU A 77 12.31 -10.43 3.09
C GLU A 77 13.18 -10.52 1.84
N GLU A 78 12.55 -10.71 0.68
CA GLU A 78 13.19 -10.71 -0.64
C GLU A 78 13.30 -9.31 -1.25
N MET A 79 13.51 -8.30 -0.40
CA MET A 79 13.73 -6.92 -0.86
C MET A 79 14.99 -6.86 -1.71
N LEU A 80 14.82 -6.39 -2.95
CA LEU A 80 15.93 -6.24 -3.89
C LEU A 80 16.90 -5.16 -3.39
N GLU A 81 18.16 -5.29 -3.75
CA GLU A 81 19.16 -4.25 -3.48
C GLU A 81 18.81 -2.97 -4.26
N GLY A 82 18.98 -1.81 -3.63
CA GLY A 82 18.62 -0.51 -4.22
C GLY A 82 17.23 0.02 -3.81
N GLU A 83 16.66 0.89 -4.65
CA GLU A 83 15.35 1.54 -4.43
C GLU A 83 14.21 0.62 -4.87
N ASN A 84 13.34 0.26 -3.95
CA ASN A 84 12.13 -0.51 -4.19
C ASN A 84 10.89 0.35 -3.96
N ARG A 85 9.99 0.36 -4.93
CA ARG A 85 8.75 1.13 -4.91
C ARG A 85 7.57 0.22 -4.61
N TYR A 86 6.88 0.47 -3.50
CA TYR A 86 5.70 -0.30 -3.10
C TYR A 86 4.47 0.60 -3.11
N TYR A 87 3.40 0.15 -3.72
CA TYR A 87 2.10 0.80 -3.60
C TYR A 87 0.98 -0.24 -3.60
N VAL A 88 -0.15 0.14 -3.00
CA VAL A 88 -1.34 -0.70 -2.92
C VAL A 88 -2.39 -0.14 -3.87
N ARG A 89 -2.94 -1.02 -4.70
CA ARG A 89 -4.02 -0.77 -5.62
C ARG A 89 -5.25 -1.52 -5.16
N VAL A 90 -6.37 -0.83 -5.04
CA VAL A 90 -7.66 -1.33 -4.57
C VAL A 90 -8.67 -1.15 -5.68
N ILE A 91 -9.48 -2.17 -5.90
CA ILE A 91 -10.59 -2.18 -6.85
C ILE A 91 -11.80 -2.64 -6.07
N GLN A 92 -12.88 -1.87 -6.06
CA GLN A 92 -14.16 -2.23 -5.47
C GLN A 92 -15.06 -2.93 -6.50
N ARG A 93 -16.07 -3.68 -6.03
CA ARG A 93 -17.05 -4.32 -6.93
C ARG A 93 -17.88 -3.31 -7.70
N ASP A 94 -18.05 -2.11 -7.16
CA ASP A 94 -18.76 -0.99 -7.75
C ASP A 94 -18.01 -0.34 -8.94
N GLY A 95 -16.76 -0.74 -9.20
CA GLY A 95 -15.91 -0.18 -10.25
C GLY A 95 -14.98 0.95 -9.77
N ASN A 96 -15.18 1.45 -8.55
CA ASN A 96 -14.28 2.42 -7.93
C ASN A 96 -12.89 1.84 -7.72
N MET A 97 -11.88 2.67 -7.93
CA MET A 97 -10.48 2.32 -7.74
C MET A 97 -9.84 3.30 -6.77
N ALA A 98 -8.89 2.79 -5.99
CA ALA A 98 -8.03 3.59 -5.16
C ALA A 98 -6.60 3.10 -5.25
N TRP A 99 -5.64 4.02 -5.16
CA TRP A 99 -4.22 3.69 -5.06
C TRP A 99 -3.55 4.50 -3.96
N SER A 100 -2.68 3.83 -3.22
CA SER A 100 -1.84 4.46 -2.20
C SER A 100 -0.73 5.25 -2.86
N SER A 101 -0.23 6.25 -2.14
CA SER A 101 1.06 6.83 -2.50
C SER A 101 2.14 5.73 -2.51
N PRO A 102 3.11 5.79 -3.44
CA PRO A 102 4.22 4.87 -3.44
C PRO A 102 5.13 5.12 -2.23
N VAL A 103 5.70 4.04 -1.71
CA VAL A 103 6.73 4.03 -0.68
C VAL A 103 8.02 3.59 -1.31
N TRP A 104 9.05 4.41 -1.14
CA TRP A 104 10.41 4.11 -1.57
C TRP A 104 11.15 3.50 -0.39
N VAL A 105 11.53 2.24 -0.53
CA VAL A 105 12.38 1.56 0.44
C VAL A 105 13.74 1.33 -0.21
N THR A 106 14.80 1.82 0.42
CA THR A 106 16.17 1.62 -0.05
C THR A 106 16.88 0.63 0.87
N LYS A 107 17.36 -0.47 0.29
CA LYS A 107 18.22 -1.42 1.01
C LYS A 107 19.63 -0.85 1.04
N LYS A 108 20.18 -0.71 2.24
CA LYS A 108 21.54 -0.23 2.47
C LYS A 108 22.56 -1.36 2.39
#